data_AF-A0A6A6DLY0-F1
#
_entry.id   AF-A0A6A6DLY0-F1
#
_cell.length_a   1.000
_cell.length_b   1.000
_cell.length_c   1.000
_cell.angle_alpha   90.00
_cell.angle_beta   90.00
_cell.angle_gamma   90.00
#
_symmetry.space_group_name_H-M   'P 1'
#
loop_
_entity.id
_entity.type
_entity.pdbx_description
1 polymer ?
#
loop_
_entity_poly.entity_id
_entity_poly.type
_entity_poly.pdbx_seq_one_letter_code
_entity_poly.pdbx_strand_id
1 'polypeptide(L)'
;MFHHSVPGFFQLSSASPGNPLLNFYVNCQAYWLLWTYDPSTLSTNAILLSRHSPGGRATYPVIHARLKCYSALAAHPLFLALIAALERIAYVDIFLREQHKCIGRAEKHTGFSHFYINRPRPQVEDAEAELAQLSNLSRLASSVLVGLADMVQHLQSSTAIVEAALRSSLIGGTQGVDVMVRREAEIKNIASVLGPQLKQRFGYVGYIKERAENQLSVIFNLLARGDAQANIDIAKAAMHDSTSMKTIAIMTMGFLPATFCAALFAVPSLHWDQPTVIGSRFWVYWAVTIPTTISVFVIWFGIMNRGKLWGRVKERSKRAGEKREKREKREKREKREKREKREKREKRKRIGTERLNTFA
;
A
#
# COMPACT_ATOMS: atom_id res chain seq x y z
N MET A 1 -33.81 -7.45 -7.58
CA MET A 1 -34.01 -6.56 -6.40
C MET A 1 -32.87 -6.74 -5.40
N PHE A 2 -31.62 -6.52 -5.80
CA PHE A 2 -30.44 -6.46 -4.92
C PHE A 2 -29.48 -5.40 -5.46
N HIS A 3 -29.84 -4.12 -5.28
CA HIS A 3 -28.98 -3.00 -5.70
C HIS A 3 -27.92 -2.63 -4.64
N HIS A 4 -27.78 -3.42 -3.57
CA HIS A 4 -26.91 -3.10 -2.45
C HIS A 4 -25.87 -4.19 -2.23
N SER A 5 -24.77 -4.09 -2.99
CA SER A 5 -23.51 -4.80 -2.74
C SER A 5 -22.79 -4.30 -1.48
N VAL A 6 -23.45 -3.47 -0.66
CA VAL A 6 -22.85 -2.77 0.49
C VAL A 6 -22.79 -3.74 1.68
N PRO A 7 -21.61 -3.93 2.30
CA PRO A 7 -21.51 -4.69 3.55
C PRO A 7 -22.26 -3.98 4.67
N GLY A 8 -23.10 -4.69 5.41
CA GLY A 8 -23.95 -4.07 6.43
C GLY A 8 -25.11 -4.94 6.89
N PHE A 9 -25.92 -4.37 7.78
CA PHE A 9 -27.23 -4.88 8.18
C PHE A 9 -28.30 -3.93 7.67
N PHE A 10 -29.35 -4.47 7.05
CA PHE A 10 -30.43 -3.70 6.45
C PHE A 10 -31.77 -4.37 6.70
N GLN A 11 -32.79 -3.56 6.98
CA GLN A 11 -34.19 -3.97 6.92
C GLN A 11 -34.77 -3.46 5.60
N LEU A 12 -35.40 -4.35 4.84
CA LEU A 12 -35.95 -4.06 3.52
C LEU A 12 -37.44 -3.78 3.63
N SER A 13 -37.91 -2.75 2.93
CA SER A 13 -39.35 -2.48 2.80
C SER A 13 -40.04 -3.61 2.04
N SER A 14 -41.25 -3.99 2.48
CA SER A 14 -42.07 -4.96 1.76
C SER A 14 -42.34 -4.48 0.33
N ALA A 15 -42.24 -5.40 -0.63
CA ALA A 15 -42.51 -5.13 -2.04
C ALA A 15 -44.01 -4.93 -2.36
N SER A 16 -44.92 -5.37 -1.46
CA SER A 16 -46.36 -5.30 -1.67
C SER A 16 -47.03 -4.52 -0.53
N PRO A 17 -47.87 -3.50 -0.83
CA PRO A 17 -48.66 -2.81 0.19
C PRO A 17 -49.55 -3.83 0.91
N GLY A 18 -49.50 -3.86 2.24
CA GLY A 18 -50.33 -4.75 3.08
C GLY A 18 -49.71 -6.11 3.44
N ASN A 19 -48.51 -6.45 2.96
CA ASN A 19 -47.82 -7.65 3.41
C ASN A 19 -47.14 -7.41 4.78
N PRO A 20 -47.52 -8.15 5.85
CA PRO A 20 -47.00 -7.95 7.21
C PRO A 20 -45.57 -8.50 7.41
N LEU A 21 -44.99 -9.17 6.42
CA LEU A 21 -43.67 -9.79 6.54
C LEU A 21 -42.56 -8.75 6.67
N LEU A 22 -41.68 -8.97 7.65
CA LEU A 22 -40.45 -8.20 7.81
C LEU A 22 -39.32 -8.87 7.04
N ASN A 23 -38.57 -8.10 6.26
CA ASN A 23 -37.48 -8.60 5.43
C ASN A 23 -36.15 -8.01 5.91
N PHE A 24 -35.14 -8.85 6.08
CA PHE A 24 -33.83 -8.43 6.58
C PHE A 24 -32.69 -9.02 5.76
N TYR A 25 -31.57 -8.31 5.79
CA TYR A 25 -30.38 -8.66 5.04
C TYR A 25 -29.11 -8.30 5.81
N VAL A 26 -28.18 -9.26 5.91
CA VAL A 26 -26.81 -9.05 6.36
C VAL A 26 -25.85 -9.43 5.24
N ASN A 27 -24.97 -8.50 4.88
CA ASN A 27 -23.89 -8.70 3.93
C ASN A 27 -22.54 -8.55 4.60
N CYS A 28 -21.69 -9.55 4.45
CA CYS A 28 -20.29 -9.43 4.81
C CYS A 28 -19.41 -10.18 3.79
N GLN A 29 -18.10 -10.09 3.97
CA GLN A 29 -17.15 -10.76 3.09
C GLN A 29 -17.32 -12.28 3.10
N ALA A 30 -17.70 -12.86 4.25
CA ALA A 30 -17.78 -14.30 4.45
C ALA A 30 -19.11 -14.92 4.01
N TYR A 31 -20.22 -14.15 3.97
CA TYR A 31 -21.53 -14.69 3.61
C TYR A 31 -22.57 -13.59 3.31
N TRP A 32 -23.65 -14.02 2.67
CA TRP A 32 -24.95 -13.34 2.68
C TRP A 32 -25.93 -14.08 3.54
N LEU A 33 -26.61 -13.36 4.44
CA LEU A 33 -27.70 -13.90 5.25
C LEU A 33 -28.95 -13.07 4.97
N LEU A 34 -29.99 -13.74 4.48
CA LEU A 34 -31.27 -13.12 4.16
C LEU A 34 -32.34 -13.84 4.94
N TRP A 35 -33.29 -13.12 5.52
CA TRP A 35 -34.42 -13.76 6.16
C TRP A 35 -35.69 -12.93 6.08
N THR A 36 -36.80 -13.65 6.12
CA THR A 36 -38.13 -13.10 6.27
C THR A 36 -38.68 -13.54 7.62
N TYR A 37 -39.41 -12.65 8.28
CA TYR A 37 -40.05 -12.91 9.56
C TYR A 37 -41.55 -12.64 9.44
N ASP A 38 -42.34 -13.59 9.92
CA ASP A 38 -43.79 -13.50 9.98
C ASP A 38 -44.26 -13.21 11.41
N PRO A 39 -44.78 -12.00 11.69
CA PRO A 39 -45.27 -11.64 13.01
C PRO A 39 -46.48 -12.46 13.48
N SER A 40 -47.24 -13.06 12.57
CA SER A 40 -48.45 -13.83 12.92
C SER A 40 -48.12 -15.22 13.45
N THR A 41 -47.10 -15.86 12.89
CA THR A 41 -46.65 -17.21 13.27
C THR A 41 -45.40 -17.21 14.15
N LEU A 42 -44.80 -16.04 14.41
CA LEU A 42 -43.52 -15.88 15.10
C LEU A 42 -42.39 -16.71 14.49
N SER A 43 -42.42 -16.90 13.17
CA SER A 43 -41.52 -17.78 12.43
C SER A 43 -40.55 -17.01 11.54
N THR A 44 -39.35 -17.55 11.37
CA THR A 44 -38.29 -16.97 10.54
C THR A 44 -37.87 -17.97 9.46
N ASN A 45 -37.89 -17.54 8.19
CA ASN A 45 -37.36 -18.29 7.06
C ASN A 45 -36.08 -17.62 6.56
N ALA A 46 -34.96 -18.34 6.56
CA ALA A 46 -33.65 -17.76 6.27
C ALA A 46 -32.85 -18.55 5.23
N ILE A 47 -32.08 -17.82 4.42
CA ILE A 47 -31.12 -18.34 3.46
C ILE A 47 -29.74 -17.79 3.81
N LEU A 48 -28.77 -18.67 4.00
CA LEU A 48 -27.37 -18.34 4.25
C LEU A 48 -26.52 -18.83 3.08
N LEU A 49 -25.92 -17.89 2.34
CA LEU A 49 -25.02 -18.17 1.23
C LEU A 49 -23.59 -17.91 1.67
N SER A 50 -22.85 -18.98 1.97
CA SER A 50 -21.43 -18.88 2.33
C SER A 50 -20.59 -18.47 1.14
N ARG A 51 -19.60 -17.62 1.37
CA ARG A 51 -18.60 -17.19 0.38
C ARG A 51 -17.24 -17.76 0.73
N HIS A 52 -16.42 -17.96 -0.30
CA HIS A 52 -15.02 -18.27 -0.09
C HIS A 52 -14.29 -16.98 0.32
N SER A 53 -13.86 -16.89 1.58
CA SER A 53 -13.04 -15.78 2.07
C SER A 53 -11.57 -16.20 2.16
N PRO A 54 -10.62 -15.30 1.82
CA PRO A 54 -9.20 -15.55 2.08
C PRO A 54 -9.00 -15.76 3.59
N GLY A 55 -8.48 -16.92 4.00
CA GLY A 55 -8.29 -17.27 5.42
C GLY A 55 -9.11 -18.49 5.90
N GLY A 56 -9.97 -19.06 5.05
CA GLY A 56 -10.36 -20.48 5.14
C GLY A 56 -11.22 -20.92 6.34
N ARG A 57 -11.72 -20.02 7.18
CA ARG A 57 -12.63 -20.42 8.28
C ARG A 57 -14.02 -20.73 7.73
N ALA A 58 -14.51 -21.94 7.98
CA ALA A 58 -15.90 -22.29 7.71
C ALA A 58 -16.81 -21.47 8.65
N THR A 59 -17.53 -20.50 8.10
CA THR A 59 -18.44 -19.62 8.86
C THR A 59 -19.68 -20.37 9.34
N TYR A 60 -20.17 -21.33 8.56
CA TYR A 60 -21.41 -22.06 8.83
C TYR A 60 -21.40 -22.83 10.16
N PRO A 61 -20.38 -23.65 10.50
CA PRO A 61 -20.34 -24.35 11.78
C PRO A 61 -20.43 -23.42 13.01
N VAL A 62 -19.78 -22.25 12.94
CA VAL A 62 -19.79 -21.26 14.03
C VAL A 62 -21.18 -20.63 14.19
N ILE A 63 -21.82 -20.25 13.09
CA ILE A 63 -23.18 -19.72 13.10
C ILE A 63 -24.15 -20.79 13.62
N HIS A 64 -24.06 -22.02 13.12
CA HIS A 64 -24.93 -23.12 13.52
C HIS A 64 -24.83 -23.45 15.02
N ALA A 65 -23.62 -23.49 15.58
CA ALA A 65 -23.43 -23.69 17.02
C ALA A 65 -24.11 -22.58 17.85
N ARG A 66 -24.03 -21.33 17.40
CA ARG A 66 -24.67 -20.18 18.07
C ARG A 66 -26.18 -20.19 17.94
N LEU A 67 -26.71 -20.58 16.77
CA LEU A 67 -28.15 -20.76 16.58
C LEU A 67 -28.73 -21.74 17.60
N LYS A 68 -28.01 -22.85 17.88
CA LYS A 68 -28.41 -23.81 18.93
C LYS A 68 -28.33 -23.21 20.32
N CYS A 69 -27.24 -22.50 20.64
CA CYS A 69 -27.01 -21.93 21.96
C CYS A 69 -28.04 -20.85 22.34
N TYR A 70 -28.53 -20.08 21.36
CA TYR A 70 -29.47 -18.98 21.57
C TYR A 70 -30.86 -19.27 20.99
N SER A 71 -31.21 -20.54 20.80
CA SER A 71 -32.47 -20.98 20.16
C SER A 71 -33.72 -20.44 20.87
N ALA A 72 -33.63 -20.15 22.17
CA ALA A 72 -34.70 -19.51 22.93
C ALA A 72 -35.15 -18.17 22.32
N LEU A 73 -34.25 -17.45 21.65
CA LEU A 73 -34.52 -16.15 21.03
C LEU A 73 -35.12 -16.25 19.61
N ALA A 74 -35.32 -17.46 19.07
CA ALA A 74 -35.69 -17.67 17.67
C ALA A 74 -37.02 -17.02 17.25
N ALA A 75 -37.92 -16.76 18.21
CA ALA A 75 -39.18 -16.08 17.96
C ALA A 75 -39.03 -14.59 17.64
N HIS A 76 -37.88 -13.96 17.91
CA HIS A 76 -37.70 -12.52 17.69
C HIS A 76 -37.11 -12.22 16.30
N PRO A 77 -37.60 -11.19 15.58
CA PRO A 77 -37.16 -10.89 14.20
C PRO A 77 -35.67 -10.57 14.05
N LEU A 78 -35.05 -9.99 15.08
CA LEU A 78 -33.61 -9.66 15.09
C LEU A 78 -32.71 -10.81 15.59
N PHE A 79 -33.25 -12.01 15.86
CA PHE A 79 -32.47 -13.14 16.34
C PHE A 79 -31.26 -13.44 15.44
N LEU A 80 -31.49 -13.60 14.14
CA LEU A 80 -30.43 -13.92 13.18
C LEU A 80 -29.42 -12.78 13.03
N ALA A 81 -29.86 -11.52 13.14
CA ALA A 81 -28.96 -10.37 13.16
C ALA A 81 -28.04 -10.44 14.39
N LEU A 82 -28.58 -10.74 15.57
CA LEU A 82 -27.79 -10.86 16.79
C LEU A 82 -26.76 -11.99 16.70
N ILE A 83 -27.15 -13.15 16.15
CA ILE A 83 -26.21 -14.25 15.91
C ILE A 83 -25.05 -13.82 14.99
N ALA A 84 -25.36 -13.11 13.89
CA ALA A 84 -24.35 -12.57 12.98
C ALA A 84 -23.42 -11.56 13.67
N ALA A 85 -23.97 -10.67 14.52
CA ALA A 85 -23.18 -9.71 15.29
C ALA A 85 -22.23 -10.41 16.27
N LEU A 86 -22.74 -11.38 17.03
CA LEU A 86 -21.93 -12.16 17.97
C LEU A 86 -20.80 -12.90 17.23
N GLU A 87 -21.09 -13.52 16.09
CA GLU A 87 -20.12 -14.27 15.28
C GLU A 87 -18.96 -13.38 14.84
N ARG A 88 -19.30 -12.21 14.28
CA ARG A 88 -18.32 -11.20 13.88
C ARG A 88 -17.52 -10.66 15.04
N ILE A 89 -18.14 -10.37 16.18
CA ILE A 89 -17.44 -9.85 17.37
C ILE A 89 -16.36 -10.84 17.81
N ALA A 90 -16.66 -12.14 17.85
CA ALA A 90 -15.67 -13.15 18.20
C ALA A 90 -14.55 -13.29 17.15
N TYR A 91 -14.88 -13.16 15.87
CA TYR A 91 -13.87 -13.12 14.81
C TYR A 91 -12.91 -11.92 14.99
N VAL A 92 -13.46 -10.73 15.24
CA VAL A 92 -12.68 -9.51 15.53
C VAL A 92 -11.76 -9.75 16.73
N ASP A 93 -12.25 -10.32 17.83
CA ASP A 93 -11.43 -10.56 19.03
C ASP A 93 -10.24 -11.48 18.77
N ILE A 94 -10.45 -12.54 18.00
CA ILE A 94 -9.39 -13.47 17.60
C ILE A 94 -8.37 -12.76 16.70
N PHE A 95 -8.86 -11.99 15.73
CA PHE A 95 -8.02 -11.25 14.80
C PHE A 95 -7.16 -10.22 15.52
N LEU A 96 -7.74 -9.37 16.36
CA LEU A 96 -7.03 -8.31 17.08
C LEU A 96 -5.97 -8.88 18.02
N ARG A 97 -6.26 -10.01 18.68
CA ARG A 97 -5.26 -10.70 19.52
C ARG A 97 -4.04 -11.13 18.72
N GLU A 98 -4.22 -11.63 17.50
CA GLU A 98 -3.10 -12.04 16.66
C GLU A 98 -2.33 -10.83 16.12
N GLN A 99 -3.02 -9.77 15.68
CA GLN A 99 -2.35 -8.56 15.20
C GLN A 99 -1.55 -7.85 16.29
N HIS A 100 -2.05 -7.84 17.53
CA HIS A 100 -1.29 -7.34 18.67
C HIS A 100 0.06 -8.06 18.80
N LYS A 101 0.07 -9.40 18.70
CA LYS A 101 1.31 -10.19 18.78
C LYS A 101 2.24 -9.92 17.60
N CYS A 102 1.69 -9.76 16.39
CA CYS A 102 2.47 -9.43 15.19
C CYS A 102 3.23 -8.11 15.37
N ILE A 103 2.56 -7.06 15.84
CA ILE A 103 3.21 -5.78 16.14
C ILE A 103 4.21 -5.90 17.29
N GLY A 104 3.90 -6.67 18.33
CA GLY A 104 4.86 -6.94 19.41
C GLY A 104 6.15 -7.63 18.95
N ARG A 105 6.09 -8.48 17.91
CA ARG A 105 7.28 -9.07 17.27
C ARG A 105 8.10 -8.04 16.50
N ALA A 106 7.44 -7.14 15.77
CA ALA A 106 8.11 -6.04 15.08
C ALA A 106 8.81 -5.10 16.08
N GLU A 107 8.11 -4.70 17.14
CA GLU A 107 8.65 -3.89 18.25
C GLU A 107 9.87 -4.53 18.91
N LYS A 108 9.84 -5.86 19.11
CA LYS A 108 10.97 -6.61 19.68
C LYS A 108 12.19 -6.56 18.77
N HIS A 109 11.99 -6.67 17.46
CA HIS A 109 13.08 -6.66 16.49
C HIS A 109 13.64 -5.26 16.29
N THR A 110 12.79 -4.25 16.11
CA THR A 110 13.22 -2.86 15.95
C THR A 110 13.79 -2.28 17.24
N GLY A 111 13.37 -2.79 18.41
CA GLY A 111 13.73 -2.25 19.73
C GLY A 111 13.02 -0.93 20.07
N PHE A 112 12.16 -0.42 19.18
CA PHE A 112 11.42 0.83 19.40
C PHE A 112 10.09 0.52 20.10
N SER A 113 10.16 0.21 21.39
CA SER A 113 8.99 0.03 22.24
C SER A 113 9.39 0.25 23.69
N HIS A 114 8.45 0.70 24.52
CA HIS A 114 8.70 0.90 25.95
C HIS A 114 9.17 -0.39 26.64
N PHE A 115 8.77 -1.56 26.13
CA PHE A 115 9.19 -2.87 26.66
C PHE A 115 10.65 -3.25 26.32
N TYR A 116 11.26 -2.63 25.30
CA TYR A 116 12.54 -3.06 24.75
C TYR A 116 13.62 -1.97 24.70
N ILE A 117 13.32 -0.75 25.15
CA ILE A 117 14.24 0.41 25.07
C ILE A 117 15.59 0.16 25.76
N ASN A 118 15.61 -0.61 26.85
CA ASN A 118 16.82 -0.91 27.62
C ASN A 118 17.49 -2.22 27.20
N ARG A 119 17.02 -2.89 26.14
CA ARG A 119 17.64 -4.13 25.68
C ARG A 119 18.76 -3.83 24.70
N PRO A 120 19.95 -4.43 24.87
CA PRO A 120 21.01 -4.30 23.89
C PRO A 120 20.55 -4.87 22.55
N ARG A 121 20.78 -4.13 21.46
CA ARG A 121 20.53 -4.65 20.12
C ARG A 121 21.57 -5.72 19.78
N PRO A 122 21.17 -6.81 19.11
CA PRO A 122 22.13 -7.72 18.50
C PRO A 122 23.07 -6.94 17.57
N GLN A 123 24.35 -7.33 17.53
CA GLN A 123 25.24 -6.81 16.50
C GLN A 123 24.75 -7.32 15.14
N VAL A 124 24.70 -6.42 14.15
CA VAL A 124 24.32 -6.78 12.78
C VAL A 124 25.55 -7.38 12.12
N GLU A 125 25.59 -8.71 12.05
CA GLU A 125 26.67 -9.44 11.34
C GLU A 125 26.46 -9.41 9.81
N ASP A 126 25.19 -9.46 9.38
CA ASP A 126 24.79 -9.47 7.97
C ASP A 126 23.79 -8.33 7.69
N ALA A 127 24.27 -7.29 7.00
CA ALA A 127 23.47 -6.12 6.66
C ALA A 127 22.37 -6.42 5.62
N GLU A 128 22.61 -7.36 4.70
CA GLU A 128 21.62 -7.73 3.68
C GLU A 128 20.47 -8.50 4.30
N ALA A 129 20.77 -9.45 5.19
CA ALA A 129 19.75 -10.18 5.95
C ALA A 129 18.91 -9.25 6.83
N GLU A 130 19.53 -8.27 7.49
CA GLU A 130 18.81 -7.27 8.30
C GLU A 130 17.86 -6.42 7.43
N LEU A 131 18.30 -5.96 6.26
CA LEU A 131 17.44 -5.21 5.33
C LEU A 131 16.27 -6.07 4.82
N ALA A 132 16.51 -7.35 4.51
CA ALA A 132 15.46 -8.28 4.12
C ALA A 132 14.45 -8.53 5.26
N GLN A 133 14.92 -8.61 6.50
CA GLN A 133 14.07 -8.74 7.68
C GLN A 133 13.22 -7.50 7.92
N LEU A 134 13.81 -6.30 7.83
CA LEU A 134 13.08 -5.02 7.92
C LEU A 134 12.03 -4.89 6.81
N SER A 135 12.35 -5.29 5.59
CA SER A 135 11.39 -5.32 4.47
C SER A 135 10.20 -6.23 4.78
N ASN A 136 10.45 -7.44 5.30
CA ASN A 136 9.39 -8.35 5.72
C ASN A 136 8.51 -7.77 6.85
N LEU A 137 9.12 -7.09 7.82
CA LEU A 137 8.38 -6.41 8.88
C LEU A 137 7.55 -5.24 8.37
N SER A 138 8.03 -4.50 7.36
CA SER A 138 7.25 -3.44 6.71
C SER A 138 5.98 -3.99 6.04
N ARG A 139 6.09 -5.14 5.36
CA ARG A 139 4.97 -5.86 4.75
C ARG A 139 3.98 -6.35 5.82
N LEU A 140 4.48 -6.88 6.93
CA LEU A 140 3.66 -7.31 8.05
C LEU A 140 2.90 -6.12 8.68
N ALA A 141 3.57 -5.02 9.00
CA ALA A 141 2.94 -3.83 9.57
C ALA A 141 1.87 -3.25 8.62
N SER A 142 2.16 -3.22 7.32
CA SER A 142 1.20 -2.81 6.29
C SER A 142 -0.01 -3.73 6.24
N SER A 143 0.20 -5.05 6.32
CA SER A 143 -0.89 -6.04 6.37
C SER A 143 -1.74 -5.90 7.62
N VAL A 144 -1.14 -5.61 8.79
CA VAL A 144 -1.86 -5.32 10.03
C VAL A 144 -2.79 -4.12 9.82
N LEU A 145 -2.29 -3.01 9.29
CA LEU A 145 -3.08 -1.79 9.08
C LEU A 145 -4.30 -2.02 8.17
N VAL A 146 -4.12 -2.74 7.07
CA VAL A 146 -5.22 -3.11 6.17
C VAL A 146 -6.24 -3.99 6.87
N GLY A 147 -5.78 -5.01 7.61
CA GLY A 147 -6.67 -5.89 8.35
C GLY A 147 -7.43 -5.20 9.48
N LEU A 148 -6.80 -4.24 10.16
CA LEU A 148 -7.48 -3.41 11.17
C LEU A 148 -8.58 -2.54 10.55
N ALA A 149 -8.35 -1.98 9.37
CA ALA A 149 -9.37 -1.23 8.64
C ALA A 149 -10.57 -2.11 8.26
N ASP A 150 -10.34 -3.36 7.88
CA ASP A 150 -11.41 -4.34 7.66
C ASP A 150 -12.19 -4.64 8.95
N MET A 151 -11.50 -4.78 10.09
CA MET A 151 -12.16 -4.98 11.39
C MET A 151 -13.05 -3.79 11.80
N VAL A 152 -12.72 -2.56 11.39
CA VAL A 152 -13.59 -1.39 11.60
C VAL A 152 -14.94 -1.59 10.89
N GLN A 153 -14.94 -2.09 9.64
CA GLN A 153 -16.17 -2.42 8.93
C GLN A 153 -16.96 -3.51 9.67
N HIS A 154 -16.26 -4.50 10.22
CA HIS A 154 -16.86 -5.56 11.02
C HIS A 154 -17.51 -5.03 12.31
N LEU A 155 -16.89 -4.07 12.98
CA LEU A 155 -17.48 -3.46 14.17
C LEU A 155 -18.65 -2.54 13.81
N GLN A 156 -18.56 -1.75 12.74
CA GLN A 156 -19.61 -0.82 12.31
C GLN A 156 -20.93 -1.53 12.00
N SER A 157 -20.93 -2.63 11.23
CA SER A 157 -22.20 -3.33 10.99
C SER A 157 -22.73 -4.06 12.23
N SER A 158 -21.85 -4.51 13.14
CA SER A 158 -22.30 -5.08 14.42
C SER A 158 -22.92 -4.00 15.32
N THR A 159 -22.40 -2.77 15.30
CA THR A 159 -23.02 -1.62 15.97
C THR A 159 -24.42 -1.33 15.42
N ALA A 160 -24.59 -1.32 14.09
CA ALA A 160 -25.91 -1.11 13.48
C ALA A 160 -26.94 -2.16 13.93
N ILE A 161 -26.53 -3.42 14.07
CA ILE A 161 -27.39 -4.50 14.59
C ILE A 161 -27.75 -4.26 16.06
N VAL A 162 -26.75 -3.91 16.90
CA VAL A 162 -26.97 -3.65 18.32
C VAL A 162 -27.87 -2.42 18.53
N GLU A 163 -27.68 -1.35 17.74
CA GLU A 163 -28.56 -0.18 17.77
C GLU A 163 -29.99 -0.54 17.34
N ALA A 164 -30.16 -1.37 16.31
CA ALA A 164 -31.48 -1.85 15.90
C ALA A 164 -32.15 -2.69 17.00
N ALA A 165 -31.39 -3.51 17.72
CA ALA A 165 -31.88 -4.28 18.87
C ALA A 165 -32.25 -3.41 20.08
N LEU A 166 -31.51 -2.32 20.33
CA LEU A 166 -31.86 -1.38 21.39
C LEU A 166 -33.10 -0.54 21.05
N ARG A 167 -33.25 -0.16 19.78
CA ARG A 167 -34.37 0.64 19.27
C ARG A 167 -35.60 -0.19 18.90
N SER A 168 -35.50 -1.52 18.87
CA SER A 168 -36.65 -2.35 18.54
C SER A 168 -37.77 -2.05 19.53
N SER A 169 -38.98 -1.91 19.01
CA SER A 169 -40.19 -1.74 19.80
C SER A 169 -41.24 -2.57 19.10
N LEU A 170 -41.47 -3.78 19.60
CA LEU A 170 -42.49 -4.67 19.06
C LEU A 170 -43.75 -4.48 19.90
N ILE A 171 -44.61 -3.55 19.48
CA ILE A 171 -45.96 -3.44 20.03
C ILE A 171 -46.89 -4.15 19.05
N GLY A 172 -47.56 -5.22 19.48
CA GLY A 172 -48.57 -5.89 18.67
C GLY A 172 -49.47 -6.85 19.45
N GLY A 173 -50.78 -6.59 19.38
CA GLY A 173 -51.91 -7.54 19.38
C GLY A 173 -52.10 -8.47 20.59
N THR A 174 -53.35 -8.63 21.04
CA THR A 174 -53.79 -9.35 22.25
C THR A 174 -53.42 -10.84 22.40
N GLN A 175 -52.73 -11.47 21.45
CA GLN A 175 -52.26 -12.86 21.55
C GLN A 175 -50.75 -12.96 21.26
N GLY A 176 -49.98 -13.58 22.17
CA GLY A 176 -48.52 -13.73 22.04
C GLY A 176 -47.67 -12.63 22.68
N VAL A 177 -48.32 -11.62 23.28
CA VAL A 177 -47.68 -10.46 23.94
C VAL A 177 -46.60 -10.88 24.93
N ASP A 178 -46.86 -11.85 25.79
CA ASP A 178 -45.93 -12.18 26.89
C ASP A 178 -44.63 -12.83 26.39
N VAL A 179 -44.71 -13.76 25.43
CA VAL A 179 -43.51 -14.40 24.85
C VAL A 179 -42.68 -13.38 24.08
N MET A 180 -43.31 -12.55 23.24
CA MET A 180 -42.58 -11.54 22.45
C MET A 180 -41.96 -10.46 23.34
N VAL A 181 -42.70 -9.95 24.33
CA VAL A 181 -42.20 -8.97 25.31
C VAL A 181 -41.00 -9.51 26.05
N ARG A 182 -41.04 -10.79 26.49
CA ARG A 182 -39.91 -11.44 27.13
C ARG A 182 -38.69 -11.55 26.20
N ARG A 183 -38.88 -11.95 24.93
CA ARG A 183 -37.77 -12.06 23.96
C ARG A 183 -37.18 -10.71 23.59
N GLU A 184 -38.02 -9.68 23.49
CA GLU A 184 -37.57 -8.31 23.26
C GLU A 184 -36.72 -7.81 24.44
N ALA A 185 -37.16 -8.03 25.69
CA ALA A 185 -36.39 -7.70 26.88
C ALA A 185 -35.04 -8.44 26.93
N GLU A 186 -35.02 -9.74 26.60
CA GLU A 186 -33.79 -10.54 26.54
C GLU A 186 -32.81 -10.01 25.49
N ILE A 187 -33.29 -9.66 24.29
CA ILE A 187 -32.43 -9.09 23.23
C ILE A 187 -31.92 -7.70 23.61
N LYS A 188 -32.74 -6.85 24.21
CA LYS A 188 -32.33 -5.53 24.71
C LYS A 188 -31.26 -5.66 25.80
N ASN A 189 -31.38 -6.65 26.70
CA ASN A 189 -30.38 -6.93 27.72
C ASN A 189 -29.05 -7.38 27.10
N ILE A 190 -29.08 -8.24 26.08
CA ILE A 190 -27.84 -8.62 25.37
C ILE A 190 -27.24 -7.39 24.67
N ALA A 191 -28.07 -6.62 23.99
CA ALA A 191 -27.64 -5.43 23.24
C ALA A 191 -27.06 -4.33 24.16
N SER A 192 -27.60 -4.15 25.36
CA SER A 192 -27.11 -3.16 26.33
C SER A 192 -25.71 -3.50 26.84
N VAL A 193 -25.34 -4.79 26.89
CA VAL A 193 -23.98 -5.25 27.20
C VAL A 193 -23.07 -5.14 25.98
N LEU A 194 -23.54 -5.52 24.79
CA LEU A 194 -22.73 -5.51 23.56
C LEU A 194 -22.39 -4.09 23.08
N GLY A 195 -23.25 -3.10 23.30
CA GLY A 195 -23.02 -1.72 22.87
C GLY A 195 -21.72 -1.11 23.42
N PRO A 196 -21.55 -0.99 24.74
CA PRO A 196 -20.31 -0.52 25.35
C PRO A 196 -19.09 -1.37 24.94
N GLN A 197 -19.27 -2.67 24.83
CA GLN A 197 -18.25 -3.62 24.42
C GLN A 197 -17.75 -3.40 22.98
N LEU A 198 -18.62 -3.01 22.05
CA LEU A 198 -18.23 -2.62 20.69
C LEU A 198 -17.42 -1.33 20.70
N LYS A 199 -17.82 -0.34 21.50
CA LYS A 199 -17.07 0.93 21.66
C LYS A 199 -15.64 0.67 22.12
N GLN A 200 -15.44 -0.22 23.10
CA GLN A 200 -14.10 -0.59 23.56
C GLN A 200 -13.26 -1.27 22.47
N ARG A 201 -13.87 -2.10 21.62
CA ARG A 201 -13.18 -2.75 20.50
C ARG A 201 -12.72 -1.75 19.44
N PHE A 202 -13.49 -0.69 19.15
CA PHE A 202 -13.00 0.40 18.31
C PHE A 202 -11.76 1.07 18.90
N GLY A 203 -11.76 1.31 20.23
CA GLY A 203 -10.59 1.82 20.93
C GLY A 203 -9.38 0.90 20.81
N TYR A 204 -9.58 -0.42 20.94
CA TYR A 204 -8.50 -1.40 20.82
C TYR A 204 -7.95 -1.50 19.39
N VAL A 205 -8.81 -1.41 18.37
CA VAL A 205 -8.37 -1.28 16.96
C VAL A 205 -7.52 -0.04 16.77
N GLY A 206 -7.96 1.11 17.30
CA GLY A 206 -7.20 2.37 17.26
C GLY A 206 -5.83 2.25 17.92
N TYR A 207 -5.77 1.62 19.09
CA TYR A 207 -4.53 1.37 19.81
C TYR A 207 -3.52 0.52 19.01
N ILE A 208 -3.96 -0.60 18.40
CA ILE A 208 -3.06 -1.43 17.58
C ILE A 208 -2.65 -0.68 16.31
N LYS A 209 -3.56 0.09 15.71
CA LYS A 209 -3.30 0.89 14.51
C LYS A 209 -2.18 1.90 14.76
N GLU A 210 -2.28 2.68 15.83
CA GLU A 210 -1.27 3.69 16.18
C GLU A 210 0.11 3.07 16.39
N ARG A 211 0.18 1.92 17.07
CA ARG A 211 1.42 1.15 17.22
C ARG A 211 1.98 0.66 15.88
N ALA A 212 1.12 0.17 14.99
CA ALA A 212 1.52 -0.29 13.67
C ALA A 212 2.03 0.85 12.78
N GLU A 213 1.39 2.03 12.79
CA GLU A 213 1.83 3.23 12.06
C GLU A 213 3.19 3.73 12.56
N ASN A 214 3.38 3.75 13.88
CA ASN A 214 4.66 4.10 14.49
C ASN A 214 5.76 3.12 14.09
N GLN A 215 5.52 1.80 14.17
CA GLN A 215 6.51 0.80 13.76
C GLN A 215 6.82 0.88 12.26
N LEU A 216 5.82 1.11 11.42
CA LEU A 216 6.04 1.24 9.98
C LEU A 216 6.96 2.43 9.67
N SER A 217 6.76 3.56 10.34
CA SER A 217 7.63 4.74 10.22
C SER A 217 9.06 4.46 10.68
N VAL A 218 9.22 3.77 11.81
CA VAL A 218 10.54 3.32 12.31
C VAL A 218 11.24 2.42 11.30
N ILE A 219 10.54 1.43 10.76
CA ILE A 219 11.11 0.46 9.81
C ILE A 219 11.58 1.18 8.54
N PHE A 220 10.80 2.13 8.01
CA PHE A 220 11.23 2.93 6.86
C PHE A 220 12.48 3.77 7.15
N ASN A 221 12.58 4.36 8.34
CA ASN A 221 13.78 5.10 8.74
C ASN A 221 15.01 4.18 8.86
N LEU A 222 14.85 2.96 9.36
CA LEU A 222 15.93 1.97 9.44
C LEU A 222 16.39 1.51 8.04
N LEU A 223 15.44 1.24 7.13
CA LEU A 223 15.74 0.91 5.73
C LEU A 223 16.52 2.05 5.05
N ALA A 224 16.03 3.29 5.17
CA ALA A 224 16.71 4.46 4.60
C ALA A 224 18.12 4.67 5.16
N ARG A 225 18.33 4.37 6.45
CA ARG A 225 19.67 4.41 7.06
C ARG A 225 20.61 3.35 6.47
N GLY A 226 20.10 2.14 6.22
CA GLY A 226 20.86 1.09 5.55
C GLY A 226 21.29 1.49 4.14
N ASP A 227 20.38 2.05 3.35
CA ASP A 227 20.70 2.57 2.00
C ASP A 227 21.73 3.69 2.04
N ALA A 228 21.61 4.62 3.01
CA ALA A 228 22.56 5.70 3.19
C ALA A 228 23.97 5.17 3.57
N GLN A 229 24.04 4.16 4.43
CA GLN A 229 25.30 3.54 4.83
C GLN A 229 25.98 2.83 3.64
N ALA A 230 25.22 2.05 2.87
CA ALA A 230 25.74 1.39 1.67
C ALA A 230 26.32 2.41 0.66
N ASN A 231 25.64 3.54 0.47
CA ASN A 231 26.14 4.63 -0.39
C ASN A 231 27.43 5.26 0.13
N ILE A 232 27.56 5.44 1.44
CA ILE A 232 28.80 5.94 2.07
C ILE A 232 29.95 4.97 1.82
N ASP A 233 29.72 3.67 1.96
CA ASP A 233 30.75 2.66 1.80
C ASP A 233 31.20 2.54 0.33
N ILE A 234 30.26 2.63 -0.62
CA ILE A 234 30.58 2.77 -2.06
C ILE A 234 31.41 4.04 -2.31
N ALA A 235 31.02 5.18 -1.73
CA ALA A 235 31.75 6.43 -1.92
C ALA A 235 33.19 6.36 -1.36
N LYS A 236 33.38 5.70 -0.20
CA LYS A 236 34.72 5.46 0.37
C LYS A 236 35.55 4.53 -0.51
N ALA A 237 34.98 3.44 -1.01
CA ALA A 237 35.66 2.52 -1.91
C ALA A 237 36.07 3.23 -3.22
N ALA A 238 35.17 4.03 -3.80
CA ALA A 238 35.46 4.84 -4.99
C ALA A 238 36.54 5.91 -4.72
N MET A 239 36.55 6.50 -3.52
CA MET A 239 37.60 7.45 -3.13
C MET A 239 38.97 6.76 -3.02
N HIS A 240 39.03 5.56 -2.42
CA HIS A 240 40.26 4.77 -2.33
C HIS A 240 40.77 4.31 -3.71
N ASP A 241 39.86 3.91 -4.59
CA ASP A 241 40.19 3.61 -5.99
C ASP A 241 40.73 4.87 -6.70
N SER A 242 40.10 6.02 -6.48
CA SER A 242 40.56 7.31 -7.04
C SER A 242 41.95 7.71 -6.52
N THR A 243 42.28 7.44 -5.24
CA THR A 243 43.63 7.68 -4.73
C THR A 243 44.65 6.76 -5.39
N SER A 244 44.31 5.49 -5.60
CA SER A 244 45.16 4.55 -6.32
C SER A 244 45.39 5.00 -7.78
N MET A 245 44.32 5.45 -8.45
CA MET A 245 44.40 6.01 -9.81
C MET A 245 45.30 7.24 -9.87
N LYS A 246 45.22 8.13 -8.87
CA LYS A 246 46.12 9.29 -8.77
C LYS A 246 47.58 8.87 -8.62
N THR A 247 47.87 7.86 -7.80
CA THR A 247 49.24 7.36 -7.63
C THR A 247 49.80 6.79 -8.92
N ILE A 248 49.03 5.96 -9.65
CA ILE A 248 49.44 5.45 -10.97
C ILE A 248 49.70 6.62 -11.93
N ALA A 249 48.80 7.61 -11.97
CA ALA A 249 48.98 8.79 -12.81
C ALA A 249 50.27 9.55 -12.47
N ILE A 250 50.56 9.78 -11.18
CA ILE A 250 51.80 10.43 -10.73
C ILE A 250 53.03 9.61 -11.14
N MET A 251 53.02 8.29 -10.93
CA MET A 251 54.12 7.41 -11.35
C MET A 251 54.35 7.48 -12.86
N THR A 252 53.29 7.43 -13.67
CA THR A 252 53.41 7.54 -15.14
C THR A 252 53.91 8.92 -15.57
N MET A 253 53.46 10.01 -14.93
CA MET A 253 53.95 11.36 -15.20
C MET A 253 55.43 11.52 -14.87
N GLY A 254 55.94 10.82 -13.85
CA GLY A 254 57.37 10.81 -13.51
C GLY A 254 58.21 9.92 -14.42
N PHE A 255 57.73 8.73 -14.78
CA PHE A 255 58.47 7.81 -15.64
C PHE A 255 58.50 8.24 -17.09
N LEU A 256 57.40 8.73 -17.67
CA LEU A 256 57.37 9.15 -19.08
C LEU A 256 58.55 10.04 -19.51
N PRO A 257 58.91 11.13 -18.79
CA PRO A 257 60.04 11.98 -19.19
C PRO A 257 61.39 11.25 -19.04
N ALA A 258 61.56 10.40 -18.02
CA ALA A 258 62.78 9.61 -17.86
C ALA A 258 62.92 8.57 -18.99
N THR A 259 61.84 7.85 -19.33
CA THR A 259 61.83 6.89 -20.43
C THR A 259 62.04 7.58 -21.77
N PHE A 260 61.49 8.78 -21.97
CA PHE A 260 61.73 9.60 -23.15
C PHE A 260 63.20 9.98 -23.30
N CYS A 261 63.84 10.49 -22.24
CA CYS A 261 65.26 10.82 -22.27
C CYS A 261 66.13 9.59 -22.54
N ALA A 262 65.85 8.46 -21.89
CA ALA A 262 66.56 7.20 -22.13
C ALA A 262 66.43 6.74 -23.59
N ALA A 263 65.22 6.81 -24.15
CA ALA A 263 64.98 6.49 -25.56
C ALA A 263 65.71 7.46 -26.49
N LEU A 264 65.72 8.77 -26.20
CA LEU A 264 66.40 9.79 -26.98
C LEU A 264 67.92 9.55 -27.02
N PHE A 265 68.54 9.23 -25.90
CA PHE A 265 69.98 8.91 -25.85
C PHE A 265 70.34 7.61 -26.58
N ALA A 266 69.40 6.66 -26.67
CA ALA A 266 69.57 5.40 -27.38
C ALA A 266 69.39 5.50 -28.91
N VAL A 267 68.96 6.65 -29.46
CA VAL A 267 68.72 6.79 -30.89
C VAL A 267 70.04 6.74 -31.67
N PRO A 268 70.25 5.79 -32.60
CA PRO A 268 71.52 5.62 -33.33
C PRO A 268 71.90 6.80 -34.25
N SER A 269 70.99 7.74 -34.49
CA SER A 269 71.24 8.94 -35.31
C SER A 269 71.87 10.10 -34.54
N LEU A 270 72.07 9.94 -33.23
CA LEU A 270 72.87 10.83 -32.39
C LEU A 270 74.26 10.22 -32.19
N HIS A 271 75.27 10.78 -32.85
CA HIS A 271 76.64 10.29 -32.81
C HIS A 271 77.40 10.98 -31.67
N TRP A 272 77.20 10.51 -30.44
CA TRP A 272 77.78 11.08 -29.22
C TRP A 272 79.31 11.08 -29.19
N ASP A 273 79.95 10.30 -30.05
CA ASP A 273 81.39 10.10 -30.20
C ASP A 273 82.02 10.94 -31.33
N GLN A 274 81.23 11.70 -32.09
CA GLN A 274 81.69 12.50 -33.22
C GLN A 274 81.59 14.02 -32.96
N PRO A 275 82.45 14.86 -33.59
CA PRO A 275 82.38 16.32 -33.45
C PRO A 275 81.05 16.91 -33.95
N THR A 276 80.36 16.21 -34.86
CA THR A 276 78.98 16.51 -35.26
C THR A 276 78.03 15.48 -34.64
N VAL A 277 77.47 15.81 -33.48
CA VAL A 277 76.59 14.91 -32.69
C VAL A 277 75.24 14.66 -33.37
N ILE A 278 74.74 15.61 -34.15
CA ILE A 278 73.43 15.54 -34.79
C ILE A 278 73.59 14.98 -36.21
N GLY A 279 73.16 13.73 -36.42
CA GLY A 279 73.10 13.13 -37.76
C GLY A 279 72.08 13.82 -38.68
N SER A 280 72.32 13.82 -39.99
CA SER A 280 71.48 14.51 -40.99
C SER A 280 69.99 14.11 -41.00
N ARG A 281 69.67 12.91 -40.49
CA ARG A 281 68.30 12.37 -40.41
C ARG A 281 67.57 12.65 -39.09
N PHE A 282 68.19 13.37 -38.16
CA PHE A 282 67.58 13.69 -36.85
C PHE A 282 66.25 14.46 -36.98
N TRP A 283 66.03 15.19 -38.08
CA TRP A 283 64.76 15.88 -38.35
C TRP A 283 63.54 14.94 -38.43
N VAL A 284 63.73 13.67 -38.83
CA VAL A 284 62.65 12.66 -38.91
C VAL A 284 62.03 12.39 -37.54
N TYR A 285 62.82 12.46 -36.47
CA TYR A 285 62.34 12.29 -35.10
C TYR A 285 61.27 13.34 -34.74
N TRP A 286 61.54 14.62 -35.03
CA TRP A 286 60.60 15.71 -34.76
C TRP A 286 59.38 15.67 -35.67
N ALA A 287 59.57 15.27 -36.94
CA ALA A 287 58.49 15.12 -37.91
C ALA A 287 57.47 14.03 -37.52
N VAL A 288 57.88 13.01 -36.76
CA VAL A 288 56.97 11.95 -36.26
C VAL A 288 56.45 12.28 -34.86
N THR A 289 57.32 12.71 -33.94
CA THR A 289 56.97 12.88 -32.52
C THR A 289 55.94 13.99 -32.27
N ILE A 290 56.07 15.13 -32.95
CA ILE A 290 55.15 16.27 -32.75
C ILE A 290 53.73 15.91 -33.22
N PRO A 291 53.51 15.40 -34.45
CA PRO A 291 52.17 15.02 -34.90
C PRO A 291 51.54 13.90 -34.06
N THR A 292 52.32 12.89 -33.65
CA THR A 292 51.80 11.80 -32.82
C THR A 292 51.37 12.31 -31.44
N THR A 293 52.15 13.22 -30.83
CA THR A 293 51.81 13.83 -29.52
C THR A 293 50.55 14.69 -29.64
N ILE A 294 50.45 15.54 -30.65
CA ILE A 294 49.25 16.34 -30.92
C ILE A 294 48.03 15.44 -31.13
N SER A 295 48.18 14.33 -31.88
CA SER A 295 47.10 13.37 -32.14
C SER A 295 46.56 12.77 -30.84
N VAL A 296 47.42 12.42 -29.89
CA VAL A 296 47.01 11.90 -28.57
C VAL A 296 46.20 12.94 -27.79
N PHE A 297 46.65 14.20 -27.75
CA PHE A 297 45.91 15.27 -27.07
C PHE A 297 44.58 15.59 -27.74
N VAL A 298 44.52 15.58 -29.08
CA VAL A 298 43.28 15.80 -29.85
C VAL A 298 42.28 14.68 -29.58
N ILE A 299 42.72 13.41 -29.56
CA ILE A 299 41.87 12.26 -29.24
C ILE A 299 41.36 12.36 -27.79
N TRP A 300 42.23 12.65 -26.83
CA TRP A 300 41.85 12.81 -25.43
C TRP A 300 40.84 13.94 -25.21
N PHE A 301 41.09 15.10 -25.80
CA PHE A 301 40.17 16.25 -25.73
C PHE A 301 38.83 15.94 -26.40
N GLY A 302 38.85 15.22 -27.52
CA GLY A 302 37.65 14.70 -28.18
C GLY A 302 36.83 13.80 -27.27
N ILE A 303 37.45 12.82 -26.62
CA ILE A 303 36.78 11.88 -25.71
C ILE A 303 36.20 12.60 -24.48
N MET A 304 36.97 13.48 -23.84
CA MET A 304 36.55 14.24 -22.67
C MET A 304 35.35 15.16 -22.96
N ASN A 305 35.34 15.80 -24.14
CA ASN A 305 34.24 16.68 -24.53
C ASN A 305 32.99 15.92 -25.01
N ARG A 306 33.12 14.69 -25.49
CA ARG A 306 31.96 13.84 -25.89
C ARG A 306 31.04 13.53 -24.71
N GLY A 307 31.59 13.35 -23.50
CA GLY A 307 30.81 13.15 -22.27
C GLY A 307 29.89 14.32 -21.91
N LYS A 308 30.34 15.56 -22.12
CA LYS A 308 29.56 16.79 -21.85
C LYS A 308 28.53 17.13 -22.95
N LEU A 309 28.76 16.67 -24.18
CA LEU A 309 27.87 16.88 -25.32
C LEU A 309 26.68 15.92 -25.31
N TRP A 310 26.92 14.64 -25.02
CA TRP A 310 25.85 13.62 -24.97
C TRP A 310 24.85 13.86 -23.84
N GLY A 311 25.30 14.38 -22.68
CA GLY A 311 24.41 14.78 -21.58
C GLY A 311 23.39 15.86 -21.99
N ARG A 312 23.84 16.90 -22.71
CA ARG A 312 22.98 18.01 -23.16
C ARG A 312 21.97 17.60 -24.24
N VAL A 313 22.32 16.66 -25.12
CA VAL A 313 21.41 16.17 -26.17
C VAL A 313 20.30 15.30 -25.57
N LYS A 314 20.64 14.42 -24.62
CA LYS A 314 19.65 13.56 -23.93
C LYS A 314 18.64 14.39 -23.13
N GLU A 315 19.09 15.46 -22.48
CA GLU A 315 18.21 16.35 -21.71
C GLU A 315 17.26 17.17 -22.61
N ARG A 316 17.74 17.65 -23.77
CA ARG A 316 16.88 18.31 -24.77
C ARG A 316 15.81 17.38 -25.33
N SER A 317 16.17 16.13 -25.63
CA SER A 317 15.21 15.12 -26.10
C SER A 317 14.13 14.81 -25.07
N LYS A 318 14.52 14.64 -23.79
CA LYS A 318 13.58 14.39 -22.69
C LYS A 318 12.61 15.57 -22.47
N ARG A 319 13.12 16.81 -22.45
CA ARG A 319 12.27 18.02 -22.34
C ARG A 319 11.32 18.19 -23.53
N ALA A 320 11.73 17.78 -24.73
CA ALA A 320 10.87 17.79 -25.91
C ALA A 320 9.74 16.74 -25.80
N GLY A 321 10.06 15.54 -25.30
CA GLY A 321 9.08 14.48 -25.03
C GLY A 321 8.01 14.90 -24.00
N GLU A 322 8.43 15.45 -22.86
CA GLU A 322 7.51 15.91 -21.81
C GLU A 322 6.60 17.05 -22.28
N LYS A 323 7.11 17.98 -23.10
CA LYS A 323 6.30 19.05 -23.69
C LYS A 323 5.24 18.48 -24.65
N ARG A 324 5.59 17.46 -25.45
CA ARG A 324 4.67 16.80 -26.38
C ARG A 324 3.57 16.07 -25.63
N GLU A 325 3.91 15.32 -24.58
CA GLU A 325 2.93 14.61 -23.74
C GLU A 325 1.98 15.58 -23.01
N LYS A 326 2.49 16.69 -22.46
CA LYS A 326 1.65 17.74 -21.85
C LYS A 326 0.68 18.36 -22.85
N ARG A 327 1.13 18.60 -24.09
CA ARG A 327 0.28 19.13 -25.17
C ARG A 327 -0.82 18.15 -25.54
N GLU A 328 -0.51 16.87 -25.69
CA GLU A 328 -1.51 15.82 -25.96
C GLU A 328 -2.53 15.67 -24.84
N LYS A 329 -2.11 15.72 -23.56
CA LYS A 329 -3.03 15.69 -22.42
C LYS A 329 -3.96 16.89 -22.39
N ARG A 330 -3.44 18.08 -22.71
CA ARG A 330 -4.25 19.31 -22.79
C ARG A 330 -5.27 19.23 -23.93
N GLU A 331 -4.87 18.77 -25.11
CA GLU A 331 -5.79 18.58 -26.24
C GLU A 331 -6.88 17.54 -25.94
N LYS A 332 -6.54 16.43 -25.29
CA LYS A 332 -7.51 15.42 -24.85
C LYS A 332 -8.51 15.98 -23.83
N ARG A 333 -8.03 16.79 -22.88
CA ARG A 333 -8.89 17.46 -21.88
C ARG A 333 -9.83 18.47 -22.54
N GLU A 334 -9.34 19.30 -23.45
CA GLU A 334 -10.16 20.26 -24.19
C GLU A 334 -11.23 19.55 -25.05
N LYS A 335 -10.88 18.43 -25.70
CA LYS A 335 -11.85 17.62 -26.45
C LYS A 335 -12.93 17.04 -25.53
N ARG A 336 -12.57 16.56 -24.34
CA ARG A 336 -13.51 16.02 -23.35
C ARG A 336 -14.46 17.10 -22.83
N GLU A 337 -13.94 18.27 -22.47
CA GLU A 337 -14.75 19.41 -22.01
C GLU A 337 -15.72 19.89 -23.10
N LYS A 338 -15.29 19.93 -24.37
CA LYS A 338 -16.17 20.25 -25.51
C LYS A 338 -17.29 19.22 -25.68
N ARG A 339 -16.98 17.93 -25.52
CA ARG A 339 -17.97 16.83 -25.60
C ARG A 339 -19.00 16.93 -24.48
N GLU A 340 -18.57 17.14 -23.24
CA GLU A 340 -19.48 17.31 -22.09
C GLU A 340 -20.38 18.55 -22.24
N LYS A 341 -19.85 19.66 -22.75
CA LYS A 341 -20.65 20.86 -23.05
C LYS A 341 -21.70 20.60 -24.14
N ARG A 342 -21.38 19.80 -25.16
CA ARG A 342 -22.31 19.42 -26.24
C ARG A 342 -23.44 18.53 -25.72
N GLU A 343 -23.11 17.49 -24.94
CA GLU A 343 -24.09 16.60 -24.32
C GLU A 343 -25.03 17.36 -23.37
N LYS A 344 -24.50 18.30 -22.57
CA LYS A 344 -25.32 19.18 -21.71
C LYS A 344 -26.28 20.07 -22.52
N ARG A 345 -25.84 20.61 -23.67
CA ARG A 345 -26.69 21.41 -24.56
C ARG A 345 -27.79 20.56 -25.19
N GLU A 346 -27.48 19.34 -25.63
CA GLU A 346 -28.47 18.42 -26.20
C GLU A 346 -29.52 17.96 -25.17
N LYS A 347 -29.09 17.66 -23.93
CA LYS A 347 -30.02 17.37 -22.83
C LYS A 347 -30.95 18.55 -22.52
N ARG A 348 -30.43 19.78 -22.46
CA ARG A 348 -31.24 20.98 -22.25
C ARG A 348 -32.26 21.21 -23.37
N LYS A 349 -31.88 20.94 -24.62
CA LYS A 349 -32.81 21.01 -25.75
C LYS A 349 -33.94 19.98 -25.61
N ARG A 350 -33.64 18.72 -25.30
CA ARG A 350 -34.66 17.66 -25.09
C ARG A 350 -35.65 17.99 -23.97
N ILE A 351 -35.15 18.48 -22.83
CA ILE A 351 -36.02 18.87 -21.70
C ILE A 351 -36.93 20.06 -22.08
N GLY A 352 -36.43 20.98 -22.92
CA GLY A 352 -37.23 22.10 -23.42
C GLY A 352 -38.36 21.64 -24.36
N THR A 353 -38.08 20.71 -25.27
CA THR A 353 -39.11 20.15 -26.16
C THR A 353 -40.13 19.28 -25.44
N GLU A 354 -39.73 18.49 -24.44
CA GLU A 354 -40.66 17.70 -23.64
C GLU A 354 -41.64 18.58 -22.84
N ARG A 355 -41.17 19.69 -22.26
CA ARG A 355 -42.07 20.64 -21.57
C ARG A 355 -43.05 21.31 -22.51
N LEU A 356 -42.65 21.63 -23.75
CA LEU A 356 -43.56 22.24 -24.72
C LEU A 356 -44.68 21.28 -25.16
N ASN A 357 -44.42 19.98 -25.19
CA ASN A 357 -45.43 18.97 -25.55
C ASN A 357 -46.34 18.54 -24.39
N THR A 358 -46.12 19.00 -23.16
CA THR A 358 -47.00 18.68 -22.01
C THR A 358 -48.03 19.78 -21.70
N PHE A 359 -47.96 20.91 -22.41
CA PHE A 359 -48.84 22.07 -22.25
C PHE A 359 -49.72 22.36 -23.48
N ALA A 360 -49.74 21.43 -24.45
CA ALA A 360 -50.69 21.36 -25.56
C ALA A 360 -51.50 20.08 -25.40
#